data_AF-C3Y5G1-F1
#
_entry.id   AF-C3Y5G1-F1
#
_cell.length_a   1.000
_cell.length_b   1.000
_cell.length_c   1.000
_cell.angle_alpha   90.00
_cell.angle_beta   90.00
_cell.angle_gamma   90.00
#
_symmetry.space_group_name_H-M   'P 1'
#
loop_
_entity.id
_entity.type
_entity.pdbx_description
1 polymer ?
#
loop_
_entity_poly.entity_id
_entity_poly.type
_entity_poly.pdbx_seq_one_letter_code
_entity_poly.pdbx_strand_id
1 'polypeptide(L)'
;MAYFQALFDRICGDLQRSTQEMSSDFLQLSTNQQRVSYALSIPSVHSYIKVKPMFKGKSAMEATKLREFGNKMFGQKDYDSALQMYSESVLKAPFDPNINHPVAHGNMNGSSHGRAQCDKNDVTADDGNEFSLALANRRVSAPLPCQKCSTARYCSHECADLAWTQYHGVECQYLGLIHSSGVGGMGHLALRLVNRTGFHFLQEFERTLEDKISRKVNEPQKDAQDRNSGNTDYKNFPGLNDEGVYTNDYNSVYNLENHSSERKPSDLFRRTVMAIFLLRILQNGGFFRVPAEEVAEEDQLLVASYLQSEQRGRHAVAAQDIRVGDVLIVEKPYGSVVLPEQGDTHCDYCCSCQPCAENWPLFYDMVQDLQRRNKLPKLKCRQCFSVLPGSEDKVLNKMKCAACGEEQELQVQRTQLDSIVDEVFTKVGVVVTGEVESSLPALERCLERMEKLVARPYGYYDSCQEAIKQCYGIVGNCYERTTS
;
A
#
# COMPACT_ATOMS: atom_id res chain seq x y z
N MET A 1 -22.47 6.86 -8.77
CA MET A 1 -21.65 7.82 -9.54
C MET A 1 -20.64 8.46 -8.59
N ALA A 2 -19.35 8.46 -8.95
CA ALA A 2 -18.29 9.01 -8.11
C ALA A 2 -18.37 10.55 -8.06
N TYR A 3 -18.11 11.15 -6.89
CA TYR A 3 -18.27 12.60 -6.66
C TYR A 3 -17.48 13.46 -7.65
N PHE A 4 -16.21 13.09 -7.94
CA PHE A 4 -15.40 13.81 -8.93
C PHE A 4 -16.01 13.77 -10.33
N GLN A 5 -16.60 12.64 -10.72
CA GLN A 5 -17.20 12.51 -12.05
C GLN A 5 -18.38 13.48 -12.20
N ALA A 6 -19.26 13.55 -11.19
CA ALA A 6 -20.37 14.51 -11.21
C ALA A 6 -19.90 15.97 -11.24
N LEU A 7 -18.79 16.28 -10.55
CA LEU A 7 -18.18 17.60 -10.58
C LEU A 7 -17.62 17.92 -11.98
N PHE A 8 -16.86 16.99 -12.54
CA PHE A 8 -16.28 17.11 -13.88
C PHE A 8 -17.36 17.30 -14.95
N ASP A 9 -18.45 16.53 -14.89
CA ASP A 9 -19.57 16.64 -15.83
C ASP A 9 -20.25 18.01 -15.75
N ARG A 10 -20.35 18.62 -14.55
CA ARG A 10 -20.86 20.00 -14.39
C ARG A 10 -19.93 21.05 -14.98
N ILE A 11 -18.62 20.93 -14.76
CA ILE A 11 -17.63 21.83 -15.38
C ILE A 11 -17.76 21.74 -16.90
N CYS A 12 -17.83 20.53 -17.46
CA CYS A 12 -18.02 20.33 -18.89
C CYS A 12 -19.36 20.90 -19.39
N GLY A 13 -20.44 20.77 -18.61
CA GLY A 13 -21.76 21.31 -18.94
C GLY A 13 -21.80 22.84 -18.98
N ASP A 14 -21.20 23.52 -17.99
CA ASP A 14 -21.14 24.99 -17.93
C ASP A 14 -20.35 25.60 -19.09
N LEU A 15 -19.36 24.86 -19.60
CA LEU A 15 -18.57 25.31 -20.74
C LEU A 15 -19.38 25.31 -22.05
N GLN A 16 -20.63 24.81 -22.06
CA GLN A 16 -21.62 24.83 -23.17
C GLN A 16 -21.09 24.44 -24.56
N ARG A 17 -19.94 23.78 -24.58
CA ARG A 17 -19.20 23.33 -25.75
C ARG A 17 -19.04 21.84 -25.54
N SER A 18 -19.41 21.04 -26.53
CA SER A 18 -19.15 19.60 -26.48
C SER A 18 -17.67 19.38 -26.13
N THR A 19 -17.31 18.23 -25.55
CA THR A 19 -15.90 17.85 -25.36
C THR A 19 -15.03 17.97 -26.63
N GLN A 20 -15.64 18.17 -27.81
CA GLN A 20 -14.99 18.48 -29.09
C GLN A 20 -14.71 19.97 -29.35
N GLU A 21 -15.30 20.94 -28.66
CA GLU A 21 -15.11 22.39 -28.89
C GLU A 21 -14.22 23.09 -27.84
N MET A 22 -13.91 22.46 -26.70
CA MET A 22 -12.75 22.85 -25.88
C MET A 22 -11.40 22.67 -26.62
N SER A 23 -11.46 22.11 -27.83
CA SER A 23 -10.39 21.43 -28.55
C SER A 23 -9.71 22.28 -29.64
N SER A 24 -9.54 23.58 -29.47
CA SER A 24 -8.50 24.32 -30.23
C SER A 24 -7.43 24.83 -29.30
N ASP A 25 -7.83 25.60 -28.29
CA ASP A 25 -6.90 26.34 -27.46
C ASP A 25 -6.20 25.39 -26.47
N PHE A 26 -6.94 24.45 -25.88
CA PHE A 26 -6.35 23.40 -25.03
C PHE A 26 -5.48 22.41 -25.83
N LEU A 27 -5.77 22.18 -27.13
CA LEU A 27 -4.94 21.33 -27.99
C LEU A 27 -3.56 21.93 -28.26
N GLN A 28 -3.48 23.26 -28.32
CA GLN A 28 -2.25 23.97 -28.62
C GLN A 28 -1.30 24.01 -27.40
N LEU A 29 -1.76 23.62 -26.21
CA LEU A 29 -0.97 23.64 -24.99
C LEU A 29 -0.04 22.41 -24.91
N SER A 30 1.26 22.67 -24.96
CA SER A 30 2.30 21.64 -24.96
C SER A 30 2.77 21.26 -23.55
N THR A 31 2.56 22.13 -22.55
CA THR A 31 3.06 21.91 -21.18
C THR A 31 1.94 21.73 -20.16
N ASN A 32 2.23 21.02 -19.07
CA ASN A 32 1.30 20.87 -17.94
C ASN A 32 0.99 22.23 -17.29
N GLN A 33 1.98 23.09 -17.10
CA GLN A 33 1.77 24.41 -16.52
C GLN A 33 0.77 25.25 -17.33
N GLN A 34 0.88 25.25 -18.66
CA GLN A 34 -0.10 25.90 -19.54
C GLN A 34 -1.51 25.31 -19.39
N ARG A 35 -1.62 23.97 -19.36
CA ARG A 35 -2.91 23.28 -19.20
C ARG A 35 -3.55 23.61 -17.85
N VAL A 36 -2.77 23.62 -16.77
CA VAL A 36 -3.22 24.00 -15.43
C VAL A 36 -3.66 25.46 -15.41
N SER A 37 -2.86 26.37 -15.96
CA SER A 37 -3.19 27.79 -16.04
C SER A 37 -4.52 28.02 -16.77
N TYR A 38 -4.71 27.37 -17.92
CA TYR A 38 -5.99 27.38 -18.64
C TYR A 38 -7.16 26.85 -17.80
N ALA A 39 -6.98 25.72 -17.10
CA ALA A 39 -8.06 25.18 -16.29
C ALA A 39 -8.38 26.07 -15.06
N LEU A 40 -7.38 26.72 -14.47
CA LEU A 40 -7.57 27.70 -13.40
C LEU A 40 -8.20 29.01 -13.90
N SER A 41 -8.12 29.34 -15.20
CA SER A 41 -8.84 30.52 -15.72
C SER A 41 -10.35 30.29 -15.88
N ILE A 42 -10.85 29.05 -15.69
CA ILE A 42 -12.28 28.71 -15.84
C ILE A 42 -13.03 29.02 -14.53
N PRO A 43 -14.03 29.92 -14.50
CA PRO A 43 -14.74 30.28 -13.28
C PRO A 43 -15.47 29.10 -12.59
N SER A 44 -16.02 28.17 -13.38
CA SER A 44 -16.73 26.98 -12.86
C SER A 44 -15.79 26.02 -12.13
N VAL A 45 -14.49 25.98 -12.48
CA VAL A 45 -13.48 25.18 -11.78
C VAL A 45 -13.35 25.65 -10.33
N HIS A 46 -13.24 26.96 -10.08
CA HIS A 46 -13.20 27.51 -8.72
C HIS A 46 -14.53 27.38 -7.98
N SER A 47 -15.64 27.51 -8.71
CA SER A 47 -16.98 27.44 -8.13
C SER A 47 -17.34 26.04 -7.64
N TYR A 48 -16.95 25.01 -8.39
CA TYR A 48 -17.32 23.62 -8.11
C TYR A 48 -16.26 22.81 -7.37
N ILE A 49 -14.95 23.06 -7.61
CA ILE A 49 -13.87 22.35 -6.91
C ILE A 49 -13.65 22.97 -5.53
N LYS A 50 -14.54 22.60 -4.61
CA LYS A 50 -14.44 22.94 -3.19
C LYS A 50 -14.31 21.67 -2.39
N VAL A 51 -13.15 21.47 -1.78
CA VAL A 51 -12.90 20.32 -0.92
C VAL A 51 -13.26 20.68 0.51
N LYS A 52 -13.89 19.73 1.22
CA LYS A 52 -14.16 19.85 2.65
C LYS A 52 -13.59 18.64 3.35
N PRO A 53 -13.12 18.78 4.60
CA PRO A 53 -12.76 17.63 5.42
C PRO A 53 -13.91 16.63 5.42
N MET A 54 -13.61 15.38 5.05
CA MET A 54 -14.58 14.28 5.12
C MET A 54 -14.00 13.20 6.01
N PHE A 55 -14.09 13.49 7.29
CA PHE A 55 -13.41 12.79 8.35
C PHE A 55 -14.44 12.35 9.39
N LYS A 56 -14.60 11.02 9.54
CA LYS A 56 -15.29 10.46 10.71
C LYS A 56 -14.27 10.43 11.84
N GLY A 57 -14.34 11.40 12.72
CA GLY A 57 -13.47 11.46 13.89
C GLY A 57 -13.67 10.27 14.82
N LYS A 58 -12.78 10.17 15.80
CA LYS A 58 -12.86 9.19 16.86
C LYS A 58 -14.01 9.52 17.82
N SER A 59 -14.67 8.49 18.34
CA SER A 59 -15.85 8.59 19.21
C SER A 59 -15.78 7.54 20.33
N ALA A 60 -15.72 8.00 21.58
CA ALA A 60 -15.72 7.11 22.75
C ALA A 60 -16.99 6.25 22.81
N MET A 61 -18.13 6.81 22.40
CA MET A 61 -19.41 6.11 22.35
C MET A 61 -19.37 4.98 21.30
N GLU A 62 -18.90 5.26 20.08
CA GLU A 62 -18.80 4.24 19.03
C GLU A 62 -17.79 3.14 19.41
N ALA A 63 -16.64 3.52 19.97
CA ALA A 63 -15.64 2.59 20.45
C ALA A 63 -16.22 1.66 21.54
N THR A 64 -16.97 2.20 22.50
CA THR A 64 -17.61 1.42 23.56
C THR A 64 -18.65 0.45 22.99
N LYS A 65 -19.51 0.91 22.08
CA LYS A 65 -20.49 0.04 21.41
C LYS A 65 -19.82 -1.12 20.67
N LEU A 66 -18.76 -0.85 19.90
CA LEU A 66 -18.00 -1.88 19.19
C LEU A 66 -17.36 -2.88 20.14
N ARG A 67 -16.84 -2.43 21.30
CA ARG A 67 -16.30 -3.32 22.33
C ARG A 67 -17.39 -4.20 22.96
N GLU A 68 -18.56 -3.64 23.24
CA GLU A 68 -19.72 -4.42 23.74
C GLU A 68 -20.20 -5.46 22.72
N PHE A 69 -20.26 -5.10 21.44
CA PHE A 69 -20.52 -6.06 20.37
C PHE A 69 -19.43 -7.14 20.30
N GLY A 70 -18.15 -6.76 20.40
CA GLY A 70 -17.04 -7.70 20.48
C GLY A 70 -17.20 -8.68 21.64
N ASN A 71 -17.54 -8.20 22.84
CA ASN A 71 -17.79 -9.03 24.03
C ASN A 71 -18.95 -10.01 23.80
N LYS A 72 -20.00 -9.58 23.10
CA LYS A 72 -21.14 -10.44 22.75
C LYS A 72 -20.72 -11.56 21.80
N MET A 73 -20.00 -11.24 20.72
CA MET A 73 -19.52 -12.24 19.74
C MET A 73 -18.54 -13.22 20.41
N PHE A 74 -17.69 -12.71 21.30
CA PHE A 74 -16.76 -13.50 22.09
C PHE A 74 -17.49 -14.51 22.99
N GLY A 75 -18.53 -14.07 23.71
CA GLY A 75 -19.39 -14.97 24.50
C GLY A 75 -20.12 -16.03 23.66
N GLN A 76 -20.31 -15.77 22.36
CA GLN A 76 -20.87 -16.72 21.39
C GLN A 76 -19.80 -17.64 20.77
N LYS A 77 -18.52 -17.49 21.15
CA LYS A 77 -17.36 -18.18 20.58
C LYS A 77 -17.09 -17.86 19.10
N ASP A 78 -17.65 -16.77 18.59
CA ASP A 78 -17.30 -16.20 17.29
C ASP A 78 -16.11 -15.25 17.49
N TYR A 79 -14.92 -15.83 17.57
CA TYR A 79 -13.69 -15.10 17.89
C TYR A 79 -13.23 -14.18 16.75
N ASP A 80 -13.51 -14.53 15.50
CA ASP A 80 -13.10 -13.72 14.34
C ASP A 80 -13.88 -12.42 14.26
N SER A 81 -15.20 -12.51 14.42
CA SER A 81 -16.06 -11.32 14.51
C SER A 81 -15.73 -10.52 15.76
N ALA A 82 -15.49 -11.16 16.91
CA ALA A 82 -15.09 -10.48 18.13
C ALA A 82 -13.79 -9.68 17.93
N LEU A 83 -12.76 -10.30 17.37
CA LEU A 83 -11.49 -9.66 17.07
C LEU A 83 -11.64 -8.48 16.11
N GLN A 84 -12.50 -8.61 15.10
CA GLN A 84 -12.80 -7.51 14.18
C GLN A 84 -13.43 -6.33 14.92
N MET A 85 -14.43 -6.59 15.76
CA MET A 85 -15.12 -5.55 16.52
C MET A 85 -14.19 -4.87 17.53
N TYR A 86 -13.32 -5.62 18.21
CA TYR A 86 -12.31 -5.04 19.10
C TYR A 86 -11.29 -4.19 18.33
N SER A 87 -10.83 -4.67 17.16
CA SER A 87 -9.92 -3.91 16.31
C SER A 87 -10.54 -2.58 15.88
N GLU A 88 -11.79 -2.61 15.40
CA GLU A 88 -12.54 -1.39 15.03
C GLU A 88 -12.78 -0.46 16.23
N SER A 89 -13.02 -1.01 17.43
CA SER A 89 -13.18 -0.23 18.65
C SER A 89 -11.93 0.62 18.94
N VAL A 90 -10.73 0.05 18.83
CA VAL A 90 -9.46 0.75 19.05
C VAL A 90 -9.26 1.88 18.04
N LEU A 91 -9.62 1.66 16.76
CA LEU A 91 -9.53 2.70 15.73
C LEU A 91 -10.47 3.88 16.01
N LYS A 92 -11.63 3.61 16.58
CA LYS A 92 -12.64 4.61 16.95
C LYS A 92 -12.37 5.28 18.29
N ALA A 93 -11.52 4.71 19.15
CA ALA A 93 -11.22 5.28 20.45
C ALA A 93 -10.54 6.65 20.31
N PRO A 94 -11.03 7.70 20.99
CA PRO A 94 -10.37 9.01 21.05
C PRO A 94 -8.96 8.90 21.60
N PHE A 95 -8.06 9.74 21.08
CA PHE A 95 -6.72 9.87 21.62
C PHE A 95 -6.74 10.86 22.79
N ASP A 96 -6.31 10.42 23.97
CA ASP A 96 -6.10 11.29 25.14
C ASP A 96 -4.59 11.49 25.34
N PRO A 97 -4.05 12.71 25.13
CA PRO A 97 -2.64 12.99 25.32
C PRO A 97 -2.19 12.91 26.80
N ASN A 98 -3.12 12.87 27.77
CA ASN A 98 -2.82 12.81 29.20
C ASN A 98 -2.86 11.38 29.78
N ILE A 99 -3.35 10.41 29.00
CA ILE A 99 -3.25 9.00 29.38
C ILE A 99 -1.91 8.49 28.87
N ASN A 100 -1.04 8.12 29.81
CA ASN A 100 0.21 7.42 29.54
C ASN A 100 -0.09 6.04 28.92
N HIS A 101 -0.34 5.99 27.62
CA HIS A 101 0.17 4.87 26.83
C HIS A 101 1.69 4.95 26.90
N PRO A 102 2.44 3.83 27.08
CA PRO A 102 3.88 3.85 27.37
C PRO A 102 4.60 4.93 26.55
N VAL A 103 4.91 6.01 27.26
CA VAL A 103 5.18 7.40 26.82
C VAL A 103 6.69 7.55 26.54
N ALA A 104 7.28 8.60 25.97
CA ALA A 104 6.88 9.97 25.62
C ALA A 104 7.98 10.53 24.70
N HIS A 105 7.63 11.58 23.94
CA HIS A 105 8.50 12.71 23.57
C HIS A 105 10.01 12.56 23.82
N GLY A 106 10.74 12.10 22.80
CA GLY A 106 12.18 12.33 22.67
C GLY A 106 12.43 13.59 21.85
N ASN A 107 13.01 14.62 22.49
CA ASN A 107 13.48 15.85 21.88
C ASN A 107 14.21 15.63 20.55
N MET A 108 13.88 16.44 19.55
CA MET A 108 14.78 16.72 18.42
C MET A 108 16.05 17.37 18.98
N ASN A 109 17.15 16.60 19.04
CA ASN A 109 18.56 17.02 18.94
C ASN A 109 19.43 15.94 19.60
N GLY A 110 20.19 15.19 18.80
CA GLY A 110 21.25 14.32 19.33
C GLY A 110 21.34 12.97 18.65
N SER A 111 22.39 12.81 17.85
CA SER A 111 22.93 11.55 17.36
C SER A 111 23.15 10.52 18.48
N SER A 112 22.61 9.30 18.34
CA SER A 112 23.34 8.04 18.59
C SER A 112 22.46 6.82 18.33
N HIS A 113 23.08 5.78 17.79
CA HIS A 113 22.51 4.48 17.46
C HIS A 113 21.89 3.79 18.69
N GLY A 114 20.63 3.38 18.60
CA GLY A 114 19.99 2.51 19.58
C GLY A 114 18.82 1.76 18.97
N ARG A 115 19.04 0.49 18.57
CA ARG A 115 17.96 -0.44 18.23
C ARG A 115 17.14 -0.69 19.49
N ALA A 116 15.92 -0.16 19.57
CA ALA A 116 14.98 -0.50 20.63
C ALA A 116 14.39 -1.88 20.35
N GLN A 117 14.97 -2.89 20.99
CA GLN A 117 14.35 -4.20 21.19
C GLN A 117 13.19 -4.00 22.16
N CYS A 118 11.97 -4.40 21.79
CA CYS A 118 10.87 -4.40 22.75
C CYS A 118 11.14 -5.48 23.81
N ASP A 119 11.27 -5.06 25.07
CA ASP A 119 11.47 -5.95 26.20
C ASP A 119 10.20 -6.78 26.46
N LYS A 120 10.40 -8.08 26.62
CA LYS A 120 9.37 -9.13 26.69
C LYS A 120 8.70 -9.30 28.07
N ASN A 121 8.92 -8.41 29.04
CA ASN A 121 8.76 -8.79 30.45
C ASN A 121 7.73 -8.04 31.31
N ASP A 122 6.88 -7.15 30.78
CA ASP A 122 5.87 -6.46 31.62
C ASP A 122 4.41 -6.77 31.24
N VAL A 123 4.06 -8.05 31.19
CA VAL A 123 2.66 -8.49 31.28
C VAL A 123 2.56 -9.61 32.30
N THR A 124 2.18 -9.26 33.54
CA THR A 124 1.86 -10.26 34.57
C THR A 124 0.48 -10.84 34.32
N ALA A 125 0.43 -12.16 34.30
CA ALA A 125 -0.70 -13.02 34.02
C ALA A 125 -1.79 -12.98 35.10
N ASP A 126 -3.05 -13.08 34.69
CA ASP A 126 -3.93 -14.08 35.28
C ASP A 126 -5.00 -14.53 34.25
N ASP A 127 -5.33 -15.82 34.34
CA ASP A 127 -6.26 -16.61 33.54
C ASP A 127 -5.88 -16.94 32.09
N GLY A 128 -5.52 -18.22 31.91
CA GLY A 128 -5.00 -18.77 30.69
C GLY A 128 -6.03 -18.99 29.57
N ASN A 129 -5.45 -19.08 28.38
CA ASN A 129 -5.94 -19.81 27.21
C ASN A 129 -6.70 -19.10 26.08
N GLU A 130 -6.53 -17.78 25.88
CA GLU A 130 -7.16 -17.08 24.73
C GLU A 130 -6.22 -16.21 23.87
N PHE A 131 -4.90 -16.33 24.01
CA PHE A 131 -3.95 -15.62 23.14
C PHE A 131 -3.48 -16.44 21.93
N SER A 132 -3.77 -17.75 21.90
CA SER A 132 -3.19 -18.70 20.93
C SER A 132 -4.12 -19.10 19.78
N LEU A 133 -5.36 -18.60 19.74
CA LEU A 133 -6.39 -18.97 18.75
C LEU A 133 -6.76 -17.85 17.77
N ALA A 134 -6.16 -16.67 17.88
CA ALA A 134 -6.43 -15.51 17.01
C ALA A 134 -5.38 -15.28 15.90
N LEU A 135 -4.65 -16.34 15.47
CA LEU A 135 -3.42 -16.24 14.67
C LEU A 135 -3.57 -16.58 13.18
N ALA A 136 -4.77 -16.52 12.61
CA ALA A 136 -5.06 -16.97 11.24
C ALA A 136 -5.52 -15.84 10.29
N ASN A 137 -4.80 -14.71 10.26
CA ASN A 137 -4.63 -13.79 9.12
C ASN A 137 -4.06 -12.51 9.70
N ARG A 138 -2.85 -12.14 9.30
CA ARG A 138 -2.17 -10.93 9.79
C ARG A 138 -2.84 -9.67 9.23
N ARG A 139 -4.03 -9.35 9.76
CA ARG A 139 -4.38 -8.00 10.20
C ARG A 139 -3.16 -7.45 10.95
N VAL A 140 -2.83 -6.17 10.77
CA VAL A 140 -1.77 -5.53 11.56
C VAL A 140 -1.99 -5.91 13.02
N SER A 141 -1.10 -6.74 13.59
CA SER A 141 -1.30 -7.31 14.93
C SER A 141 -1.35 -6.16 15.92
N ALA A 142 -2.54 -5.84 16.44
CA ALA A 142 -2.81 -4.61 17.18
C ALA A 142 -2.38 -3.33 16.42
N PRO A 143 -3.16 -2.87 15.43
CA PRO A 143 -2.78 -1.68 14.65
C PRO A 143 -2.70 -0.48 15.58
N LEU A 144 -1.59 0.25 15.52
CA LEU A 144 -1.53 1.59 16.09
C LEU A 144 -2.39 2.50 15.21
N PRO A 145 -3.52 3.03 15.73
CA PRO A 145 -4.36 3.91 14.95
C PRO A 145 -3.68 5.27 14.77
N CYS A 146 -4.02 5.97 13.68
CA CYS A 146 -3.80 7.41 13.65
C CYS A 146 -4.46 8.08 14.85
N GLN A 147 -3.84 9.13 15.40
CA GLN A 147 -4.39 9.89 16.54
C GLN A 147 -5.63 10.70 16.17
N LYS A 148 -5.78 11.06 14.89
CA LYS A 148 -6.93 11.80 14.37
C LYS A 148 -7.94 10.87 13.70
N CYS A 149 -7.60 10.26 12.56
CA CYS A 149 -8.56 9.47 11.79
C CYS A 149 -8.74 8.06 12.35
N SER A 150 -9.87 7.43 12.00
CA SER A 150 -10.10 6.01 12.21
C SER A 150 -9.77 5.17 10.97
N THR A 151 -9.00 5.70 10.02
CA THR A 151 -8.76 5.07 8.71
C THR A 151 -7.35 4.50 8.60
N ALA A 152 -6.32 5.30 8.91
CA ALA A 152 -4.95 4.86 8.80
C ALA A 152 -4.53 4.02 10.02
N ARG A 153 -3.73 2.99 9.74
CA ARG A 153 -3.25 1.99 10.68
C ARG A 153 -1.75 1.80 10.50
N TYR A 154 -1.03 1.62 11.60
CA TYR A 154 0.42 1.49 11.59
C TYR A 154 0.89 0.28 12.38
N CYS A 155 2.00 -0.33 11.96
CA CYS A 155 2.61 -1.44 12.69
C CYS A 155 3.54 -0.97 13.83
N SER A 156 3.93 0.31 13.85
CA SER A 156 4.79 0.89 14.89
C SER A 156 4.53 2.40 15.03
N HIS A 157 4.90 2.98 16.18
CA HIS A 157 4.85 4.42 16.41
C HIS A 157 5.74 5.16 15.41
N GLU A 158 6.92 4.60 15.11
CA GLU A 158 7.81 5.13 14.07
C GLU A 158 7.11 5.22 12.70
N CYS A 159 6.38 4.18 12.27
CA CYS A 159 5.61 4.23 11.03
C CYS A 159 4.51 5.30 11.07
N ALA A 160 3.86 5.48 12.23
CA ALA A 160 2.84 6.51 12.42
C ALA A 160 3.45 7.92 12.32
N ASP A 161 4.58 8.17 12.98
CA ASP A 161 5.26 9.47 13.01
C ASP A 161 5.85 9.83 11.65
N LEU A 162 6.47 8.85 10.97
CA LEU A 162 7.01 9.03 9.62
C LEU A 162 5.89 9.31 8.62
N ALA A 163 4.79 8.54 8.65
CA ALA A 163 3.64 8.80 7.79
C ALA A 163 3.05 10.18 8.07
N TRP A 164 2.84 10.53 9.34
CA TRP A 164 2.29 11.82 9.76
C TRP A 164 3.11 12.98 9.20
N THR A 165 4.42 12.91 9.35
CA THR A 165 5.36 13.95 8.93
C THR A 165 5.48 14.06 7.42
N GLN A 166 5.49 12.92 6.70
CA GLN A 166 5.73 12.92 5.26
C GLN A 166 4.49 13.19 4.41
N TYR A 167 3.31 12.71 4.82
CA TYR A 167 2.10 12.89 3.99
C TYR A 167 0.78 12.83 4.76
N HIS A 168 0.66 11.94 5.75
CA HIS A 168 -0.62 11.65 6.40
C HIS A 168 -1.17 12.88 7.13
N GLY A 169 -0.33 13.73 7.72
CA GLY A 169 -0.78 14.98 8.35
C GLY A 169 -1.60 15.88 7.42
N VAL A 170 -1.26 15.91 6.12
CA VAL A 170 -1.94 16.71 5.09
C VAL A 170 -3.23 16.03 4.62
N GLU A 171 -3.18 14.73 4.33
CA GLU A 171 -4.32 13.99 3.76
C GLU A 171 -5.30 13.43 4.81
N CYS A 172 -4.94 13.38 6.10
CA CYS A 172 -5.69 12.67 7.15
C CYS A 172 -7.17 13.03 7.18
N GLN A 173 -7.50 14.32 7.08
CA GLN A 173 -8.89 14.80 7.12
C GLN A 173 -9.64 14.65 5.79
N TYR A 174 -8.94 14.29 4.72
CA TYR A 174 -9.46 14.13 3.36
C TYR A 174 -9.48 12.69 2.87
N LEU A 175 -8.94 11.72 3.61
CA LEU A 175 -8.92 10.31 3.19
C LEU A 175 -10.31 9.79 2.80
N GLY A 176 -11.35 10.14 3.56
CA GLY A 176 -12.71 9.79 3.19
C GLY A 176 -13.09 10.35 1.81
N LEU A 177 -12.78 11.62 1.56
CA LEU A 177 -13.05 12.30 0.29
C LEU A 177 -12.24 11.66 -0.85
N ILE A 178 -10.96 11.36 -0.64
CA ILE A 178 -10.08 10.73 -1.62
C ILE A 178 -10.63 9.36 -2.03
N HIS A 179 -11.02 8.53 -1.05
CA HIS A 179 -11.51 7.18 -1.29
C HIS A 179 -12.91 7.16 -1.94
N SER A 180 -13.80 8.09 -1.56
CA SER A 180 -15.19 8.10 -2.08
C SER A 180 -15.37 8.91 -3.36
N SER A 181 -14.43 9.80 -3.71
CA SER A 181 -14.61 10.73 -4.83
C SER A 181 -14.33 10.14 -6.21
N GLY A 182 -13.79 8.92 -6.29
CA GLY A 182 -13.39 8.32 -7.56
C GLY A 182 -12.06 8.86 -8.11
N VAL A 183 -11.23 9.46 -7.25
CA VAL A 183 -9.82 9.77 -7.54
C VAL A 183 -9.06 8.49 -7.93
N GLY A 184 -9.37 7.38 -7.26
CA GLY A 184 -8.74 6.07 -7.46
C GLY A 184 -7.30 6.01 -6.93
N GLY A 185 -6.72 4.81 -6.87
CA GLY A 185 -5.39 4.60 -6.30
C GLY A 185 -4.29 5.46 -6.94
N MET A 186 -4.36 5.69 -8.26
CA MET A 186 -3.35 6.50 -8.97
C MET A 186 -3.41 7.99 -8.62
N GLY A 187 -4.60 8.55 -8.43
CA GLY A 187 -4.72 9.95 -8.03
C GLY A 187 -4.31 10.16 -6.56
N HIS A 188 -4.60 9.19 -5.69
CA HIS A 188 -4.10 9.19 -4.32
C HIS A 188 -2.58 9.05 -4.30
N LEU A 189 -2.02 8.18 -5.14
CA LEU A 189 -0.57 8.03 -5.26
C LEU A 189 0.08 9.34 -5.70
N ALA A 190 -0.45 10.04 -6.72
CA ALA A 190 0.07 11.34 -7.14
C ALA A 190 0.09 12.37 -5.99
N LEU A 191 -1.01 12.46 -5.22
CA LEU A 191 -1.07 13.30 -4.03
C LEU A 191 0.01 12.93 -3.00
N ARG A 192 0.18 11.63 -2.73
CA ARG A 192 1.13 11.12 -1.74
C ARG A 192 2.58 11.32 -2.15
N LEU A 193 2.90 11.17 -3.43
CA LEU A 193 4.23 11.46 -3.98
C LEU A 193 4.59 12.94 -3.81
N VAL A 194 3.66 13.85 -4.16
CA VAL A 194 3.87 15.30 -4.00
C VAL A 194 4.03 15.68 -2.52
N ASN A 195 3.20 15.12 -1.63
CA ASN A 195 3.34 15.32 -0.18
C ASN A 195 4.72 14.86 0.32
N ARG A 196 5.13 13.63 0.00
CA ARG A 196 6.41 13.06 0.44
C ARG A 196 7.61 13.84 -0.08
N THR A 197 7.55 14.34 -1.32
CA THR A 197 8.60 15.17 -1.90
C THR A 197 8.68 16.54 -1.21
N GLY A 198 7.53 17.14 -0.91
CA GLY A 198 7.47 18.41 -0.18
C GLY A 198 7.61 19.65 -1.06
N PHE A 199 6.92 20.71 -0.67
CA PHE A 199 6.80 21.94 -1.45
C PHE A 199 8.14 22.64 -1.74
N HIS A 200 8.96 22.85 -0.70
CA HIS A 200 10.24 23.55 -0.86
C HIS A 200 11.22 22.80 -1.78
N PHE A 201 11.20 21.46 -1.72
CA PHE A 201 12.00 20.64 -2.63
C PHE A 201 11.53 20.82 -4.07
N LEU A 202 10.21 20.79 -4.33
CA LEU A 202 9.67 20.99 -5.68
C LEU A 202 10.04 22.36 -6.26
N GLN A 203 10.04 23.42 -5.44
CA GLN A 203 10.49 24.75 -5.88
C GLN A 203 11.96 24.75 -6.29
N GLU A 204 12.84 24.14 -5.49
CA GLU A 204 14.27 24.05 -5.82
C GLU A 204 14.53 23.13 -7.03
N PHE A 205 13.76 22.06 -7.14
CA PHE A 205 13.82 21.12 -8.24
C PHE A 205 13.43 21.81 -9.56
N GLU A 206 12.36 22.61 -9.58
CA GLU A 206 11.95 23.39 -10.76
C GLU A 206 13.04 24.37 -11.19
N ARG A 207 13.58 25.16 -10.25
CA ARG A 207 14.69 26.09 -10.54
C ARG A 207 15.88 25.37 -11.17
N THR A 208 16.22 24.19 -10.64
CA THR A 208 17.31 23.37 -11.17
C THR A 208 17.03 22.87 -12.60
N LEU A 209 15.77 22.52 -12.91
CA LEU A 209 15.36 22.11 -14.24
C LEU A 209 15.44 23.28 -15.23
N GLU A 210 14.92 24.45 -14.86
CA GLU A 210 14.98 25.67 -15.66
C GLU A 210 16.43 26.04 -16.00
N ASP A 211 17.32 26.04 -15.00
CA ASP A 211 18.76 26.30 -15.18
C ASP A 211 19.42 25.32 -16.16
N LYS A 212 19.09 24.02 -16.07
CA LYS A 212 19.61 22.99 -16.98
C LYS A 212 19.13 23.21 -18.41
N ILE A 213 17.86 23.59 -18.59
CA ILE A 213 17.28 23.89 -19.90
C ILE A 213 17.95 25.13 -20.48
N SER A 214 18.09 26.21 -19.70
CA SER A 214 18.76 27.44 -20.14
C SER A 214 20.21 27.21 -20.56
N ARG A 215 20.96 26.35 -19.85
CA ARG A 215 22.35 26.00 -20.22
C ARG A 215 22.42 25.21 -21.52
N LYS A 216 21.54 24.22 -21.73
CA LYS A 216 21.50 23.42 -22.98
C LYS A 216 21.17 24.26 -24.21
N VAL A 217 20.32 25.28 -24.06
CA VAL A 217 19.99 26.21 -25.18
C VAL A 217 21.21 27.06 -25.57
N ASN A 218 22.12 27.31 -24.62
CA ASN A 218 23.30 28.16 -24.82
C ASN A 218 24.58 27.37 -25.19
N GLU A 219 24.52 26.04 -25.30
CA GLU A 219 25.66 25.23 -25.76
C GLU A 219 25.77 25.26 -27.30
N PRO A 220 26.96 25.53 -27.87
CA PRO A 220 27.17 25.43 -29.31
C PRO A 220 26.96 23.97 -29.77
N GLN A 221 26.07 23.76 -30.74
CA GLN A 221 25.81 22.45 -31.34
C GLN A 221 27.13 21.85 -31.85
N LYS A 222 27.63 20.82 -31.18
CA LYS A 222 28.73 20.00 -31.72
C LYS A 222 28.18 19.18 -32.89
N ASP A 223 28.86 19.28 -34.03
CA ASP A 223 28.50 18.58 -35.27
C ASP A 223 28.29 17.08 -35.03
N ALA A 224 27.21 16.56 -35.63
CA ALA A 224 26.69 15.21 -35.44
C ALA A 224 27.56 14.09 -36.09
N GLN A 225 28.88 14.24 -36.17
CA GLN A 225 29.76 13.31 -36.88
C GLN A 225 30.48 12.26 -36.04
N ASP A 226 30.27 12.20 -34.72
CA ASP A 226 30.99 11.25 -33.84
C ASP A 226 30.07 10.19 -33.19
N ARG A 227 29.07 9.68 -33.94
CA ARG A 227 28.14 8.62 -33.50
C ARG A 227 28.55 7.21 -33.91
N ASN A 228 29.85 6.93 -34.02
CA ASN A 228 30.37 5.60 -34.35
C ASN A 228 31.21 4.97 -33.23
N SER A 229 30.74 5.10 -31.99
CA SER A 229 31.12 4.20 -30.90
C SER A 229 29.83 3.57 -30.37
N GLY A 230 29.71 2.25 -30.52
CA GLY A 230 28.56 1.44 -30.08
C GLY A 230 28.43 1.32 -28.56
N ASN A 231 28.72 2.40 -27.83
CA ASN A 231 28.56 2.50 -26.39
C ASN A 231 27.50 3.58 -26.14
N THR A 232 26.22 3.16 -26.05
CA THR A 232 25.14 4.02 -25.59
C THR A 232 25.53 4.58 -24.22
N ASP A 233 25.80 5.89 -24.15
CA ASP A 233 26.22 6.56 -22.92
C ASP A 233 25.01 6.68 -21.98
N TYR A 234 24.70 5.59 -21.28
CA TYR A 234 23.59 5.50 -20.34
C TYR A 234 23.67 6.55 -19.22
N LYS A 235 24.84 7.18 -18.99
CA LYS A 235 25.01 8.24 -17.99
C LYS A 235 24.15 9.49 -18.24
N ASN A 236 23.66 9.68 -19.47
CA ASN A 236 22.83 10.83 -19.83
C ASN A 236 21.32 10.52 -19.86
N PHE A 237 20.90 9.31 -19.45
CA PHE A 237 19.47 8.98 -19.43
C PHE A 237 18.75 9.75 -18.30
N PRO A 238 17.62 10.41 -18.57
CA PRO A 238 16.90 11.18 -17.56
C PRO A 238 16.51 10.34 -16.34
N GLY A 239 16.76 10.85 -15.13
CA GLY A 239 16.36 10.19 -13.88
C GLY A 239 17.38 9.22 -13.28
N LEU A 240 18.48 8.90 -13.98
CA LEU A 240 19.57 8.11 -13.42
C LEU A 240 20.50 8.98 -12.55
N ASN A 241 21.11 8.36 -11.55
CA ASN A 241 22.20 8.96 -10.78
C ASN A 241 23.54 8.88 -11.54
N ASP A 242 24.62 9.38 -10.94
CA ASP A 242 25.97 9.36 -11.52
C ASP A 242 26.51 7.93 -11.79
N GLU A 243 25.91 6.92 -11.16
CA GLU A 243 26.23 5.50 -11.35
C GLU A 243 25.39 4.85 -12.48
N GLY A 244 24.48 5.60 -13.11
CA GLY A 244 23.60 5.10 -14.15
C GLY A 244 22.44 4.25 -13.64
N VAL A 245 22.00 4.47 -12.39
CA VAL A 245 20.96 3.68 -11.72
C VAL A 245 19.80 4.56 -11.31
N TYR A 246 18.56 4.07 -11.49
CA TYR A 246 17.39 4.70 -10.88
C TYR A 246 17.42 4.47 -9.38
N THR A 247 17.32 5.56 -8.61
CA THR A 247 17.32 5.46 -7.16
C THR A 247 15.92 5.72 -6.61
N ASN A 248 15.75 5.49 -5.31
CA ASN A 248 14.50 5.76 -4.62
C ASN A 248 14.37 7.25 -4.28
N ASP A 249 14.42 8.11 -5.31
CA ASP A 249 14.30 9.56 -5.20
C ASP A 249 13.25 10.13 -6.17
N TYR A 250 12.88 11.39 -5.96
CA TYR A 250 11.86 12.03 -6.80
C TYR A 250 12.34 12.32 -8.22
N ASN A 251 13.64 12.51 -8.45
CA ASN A 251 14.20 12.76 -9.78
C ASN A 251 14.02 11.52 -10.67
N SER A 252 14.31 10.32 -10.15
CA SER A 252 14.04 9.05 -10.83
C SER A 252 12.55 8.92 -11.14
N VAL A 253 11.68 9.16 -10.15
CA VAL A 253 10.22 9.12 -10.35
C VAL A 253 9.77 10.12 -11.42
N TYR A 254 10.24 11.37 -11.37
CA TYR A 254 9.87 12.46 -12.28
C TYR A 254 10.13 12.12 -13.75
N ASN A 255 11.26 11.47 -14.03
CA ASN A 255 11.73 11.20 -15.39
C ASN A 255 11.20 9.90 -16.02
N LEU A 256 10.29 9.18 -15.35
CA LEU A 256 9.65 8.00 -15.93
C LEU A 256 8.75 8.39 -17.13
N GLU A 257 8.75 7.56 -18.19
CA GLU A 257 7.98 7.76 -19.42
C GLU A 257 6.49 7.82 -19.10
N ASN A 258 5.77 8.82 -19.61
CA ASN A 258 4.39 9.12 -19.19
C ASN A 258 3.34 8.99 -20.32
N HIS A 259 3.78 8.70 -21.54
CA HIS A 259 2.97 8.57 -22.76
C HIS A 259 2.05 9.76 -23.05
N SER A 260 2.44 10.96 -22.63
CA SER A 260 1.65 12.19 -22.79
C SER A 260 1.26 12.50 -24.23
N SER A 261 2.15 12.21 -25.17
CA SER A 261 1.92 12.38 -26.60
C SER A 261 0.86 11.43 -27.17
N GLU A 262 0.54 10.32 -26.50
CA GLU A 262 -0.45 9.34 -26.95
C GLU A 262 -1.86 9.60 -26.39
N ARG A 263 -1.99 10.54 -25.42
CA ARG A 263 -3.25 10.78 -24.75
C ARG A 263 -4.19 11.66 -25.55
N LYS A 264 -5.48 11.35 -25.41
CA LYS A 264 -6.53 12.21 -25.95
C LYS A 264 -6.62 13.51 -25.16
N PRO A 265 -6.88 14.65 -25.82
CA PRO A 265 -7.09 15.95 -25.19
C PRO A 265 -8.13 15.96 -24.07
N SER A 266 -9.22 15.22 -24.25
CA SER A 266 -10.26 15.08 -23.23
C SER A 266 -9.79 14.34 -21.98
N ASP A 267 -8.87 13.37 -22.11
CA ASP A 267 -8.22 12.70 -20.97
C ASP A 267 -7.26 13.66 -20.25
N LEU A 268 -6.47 14.41 -21.02
CA LEU A 268 -5.56 15.44 -20.49
C LEU A 268 -6.31 16.50 -19.69
N PHE A 269 -7.42 17.02 -20.23
CA PHE A 269 -8.25 18.00 -19.52
C PHE A 269 -8.84 17.42 -18.22
N ARG A 270 -9.39 16.19 -18.27
CA ARG A 270 -9.90 15.50 -17.08
C ARG A 270 -8.83 15.35 -15.99
N ARG A 271 -7.59 15.07 -16.38
CA ARG A 271 -6.45 14.98 -15.46
C ARG A 271 -6.05 16.34 -14.91
N THR A 272 -6.08 17.39 -15.71
CA THR A 272 -5.87 18.77 -15.24
C THR A 272 -6.86 19.13 -14.14
N VAL A 273 -8.14 18.85 -14.38
CA VAL A 273 -9.20 19.13 -13.40
C VAL A 273 -9.02 18.27 -12.14
N MET A 274 -8.61 17.01 -12.28
CA MET A 274 -8.24 16.15 -11.14
C MET A 274 -7.05 16.70 -10.37
N ALA A 275 -6.02 17.21 -11.05
CA ALA A 275 -4.85 17.81 -10.42
C ALA A 275 -5.23 19.04 -9.61
N ILE A 276 -6.15 19.87 -10.11
CA ILE A 276 -6.69 21.01 -9.35
C ILE A 276 -7.51 20.54 -8.14
N PHE A 277 -8.30 19.47 -8.29
CA PHE A 277 -9.00 18.85 -7.16
C PHE A 277 -8.04 18.39 -6.05
N LEU A 278 -6.94 17.73 -6.42
CA LEU A 278 -5.89 17.31 -5.50
C LEU A 278 -5.10 18.51 -4.94
N LEU A 279 -4.86 19.55 -5.73
CA LEU A 279 -4.24 20.80 -5.27
C LEU A 279 -5.08 21.43 -4.15
N ARG A 280 -6.41 21.46 -4.29
CA ARG A 280 -7.28 21.98 -3.22
C ARG A 280 -7.14 21.15 -1.94
N ILE A 281 -6.92 19.84 -2.03
CA ILE A 281 -6.62 19.00 -0.86
C ILE A 281 -5.30 19.42 -0.21
N LEU A 282 -4.23 19.62 -1.00
CA LEU A 282 -2.92 20.06 -0.49
C LEU A 282 -2.98 21.44 0.18
N GLN A 283 -3.67 22.40 -0.44
CA GLN A 283 -3.82 23.75 0.09
C GLN A 283 -4.53 23.75 1.44
N ASN A 284 -5.67 23.07 1.54
CA ASN A 284 -6.44 23.04 2.78
C ASN A 284 -5.86 22.06 3.82
N GLY A 285 -4.96 21.15 3.41
CA GLY A 285 -4.25 20.22 4.28
C GLY A 285 -2.96 20.77 4.88
N GLY A 286 -2.55 22.00 4.53
CA GLY A 286 -1.37 22.65 5.10
C GLY A 286 -0.04 22.29 4.43
N PHE A 287 -0.07 21.76 3.20
CA PHE A 287 1.13 21.43 2.43
C PHE A 287 2.08 22.63 2.22
N PHE A 288 1.49 23.80 1.94
CA PHE A 288 2.23 25.04 1.67
C PHE A 288 2.70 25.78 2.92
N ARG A 289 2.29 25.34 4.12
CA ARG A 289 2.58 26.00 5.43
C ARG A 289 2.10 27.45 5.54
N VAL A 290 1.18 27.86 4.67
CA VAL A 290 0.45 29.13 4.70
C VAL A 290 -1.05 28.83 4.58
N PRO A 291 -1.94 29.75 4.99
CA PRO A 291 -3.37 29.64 4.74
C PRO A 291 -3.68 29.40 3.25
N ALA A 292 -4.74 28.64 2.97
CA ALA A 292 -5.06 28.22 1.60
C ALA A 292 -5.32 29.41 0.65
N GLU A 293 -5.85 30.51 1.20
CA GLU A 293 -6.14 31.76 0.50
C GLU A 293 -4.89 32.60 0.20
N GLU A 294 -3.78 32.34 0.90
CA GLU A 294 -2.52 33.06 0.77
C GLU A 294 -1.51 32.34 -0.15
N VAL A 295 -1.84 31.16 -0.66
CA VAL A 295 -0.97 30.42 -1.57
C VAL A 295 -0.85 31.17 -2.90
N ALA A 296 0.38 31.57 -3.25
CA ALA A 296 0.67 32.31 -4.48
C ALA A 296 0.22 31.55 -5.74
N GLU A 297 -0.17 32.29 -6.78
CA GLU A 297 -0.64 31.68 -8.03
C GLU A 297 0.45 30.84 -8.70
N GLU A 298 1.70 31.31 -8.67
CA GLU A 298 2.87 30.57 -9.18
C GLU A 298 3.07 29.22 -8.48
N ASP A 299 2.88 29.16 -7.17
CA ASP A 299 2.98 27.92 -6.38
C ASP A 299 1.82 26.97 -6.66
N GLN A 300 0.62 27.51 -6.90
CA GLN A 300 -0.53 26.72 -7.35
C GLN A 300 -0.25 26.09 -8.71
N LEU A 301 0.26 26.87 -9.66
CA LEU A 301 0.62 26.40 -11.01
C LEU A 301 1.70 25.32 -10.95
N LEU A 302 2.75 25.57 -10.17
CA LEU A 302 3.85 24.63 -9.97
C LEU A 302 3.31 23.28 -9.46
N VAL A 303 2.67 23.28 -8.29
CA VAL A 303 2.25 22.05 -7.62
C VAL A 303 1.18 21.31 -8.42
N ALA A 304 0.20 22.02 -9.00
CA ALA A 304 -0.79 21.37 -9.85
C ALA A 304 -0.18 20.79 -11.13
N SER A 305 0.89 21.36 -11.69
CA SER A 305 1.57 20.75 -12.84
C SER A 305 2.26 19.42 -12.47
N TYR A 306 2.82 19.31 -11.26
CA TYR A 306 3.38 18.06 -10.73
C TYR A 306 2.29 17.02 -10.38
N LEU A 307 1.10 17.45 -9.94
CA LEU A 307 -0.05 16.58 -9.73
C LEU A 307 -0.71 16.13 -11.03
N GLN A 308 -0.75 17.02 -12.03
CA GLN A 308 -1.24 16.71 -13.37
C GLN A 308 -0.30 15.76 -14.09
N SER A 309 0.98 15.76 -13.69
CA SER A 309 1.96 14.85 -14.23
C SER A 309 1.35 13.47 -14.33
N GLU A 310 1.49 12.90 -15.51
CA GLU A 310 0.59 11.88 -16.00
C GLU A 310 0.96 10.51 -15.45
N GLN A 311 0.98 10.43 -14.12
CA GLN A 311 1.40 9.32 -13.27
C GLN A 311 0.65 8.01 -13.60
N ARG A 312 -0.45 8.06 -14.37
CA ARG A 312 -1.00 6.85 -14.98
C ARG A 312 -0.11 6.41 -16.14
N GLY A 313 0.89 5.63 -15.82
CA GLY A 313 1.73 5.00 -16.82
C GLY A 313 3.12 5.60 -16.91
N ARG A 314 3.67 6.00 -15.76
CA ARG A 314 5.11 6.10 -15.55
C ARG A 314 5.67 4.68 -15.58
N HIS A 315 6.33 4.33 -16.67
CA HIS A 315 6.89 2.99 -16.86
C HIS A 315 8.41 3.06 -17.02
N ALA A 316 9.09 1.99 -16.60
CA ALA A 316 10.46 1.76 -17.03
C ALA A 316 10.45 1.30 -18.49
N VAL A 317 11.30 1.91 -19.31
CA VAL A 317 11.54 1.49 -20.70
C VAL A 317 12.86 0.75 -20.75
N ALA A 318 12.85 -0.44 -21.36
CA ALA A 318 14.07 -1.22 -21.53
C ALA A 318 15.03 -0.47 -22.45
N ALA A 319 16.25 -0.20 -21.97
CA ALA A 319 17.28 0.49 -22.73
C ALA A 319 18.11 -0.47 -23.63
N GLN A 320 17.85 -1.76 -23.53
CA GLN A 320 18.45 -2.85 -24.30
C GLN A 320 17.54 -4.09 -24.29
N ASP A 321 17.86 -5.07 -25.11
CA ASP A 321 17.15 -6.36 -25.13
C ASP A 321 17.26 -7.08 -23.77
N ILE A 322 16.12 -7.61 -23.33
CA ILE A 322 15.97 -8.34 -22.07
C ILE A 322 15.94 -9.85 -22.36
N ARG A 323 16.72 -10.64 -21.62
CA ARG A 323 16.70 -12.10 -21.76
C ARG A 323 15.60 -12.72 -20.92
N VAL A 324 15.10 -13.87 -21.38
CA VAL A 324 14.15 -14.66 -20.61
C VAL A 324 14.79 -15.11 -19.30
N GLY A 325 14.17 -14.74 -18.18
CA GLY A 325 14.66 -15.05 -16.83
C GLY A 325 15.42 -13.90 -16.15
N ASP A 326 15.64 -12.78 -16.84
CA ASP A 326 16.27 -11.60 -16.21
C ASP A 326 15.32 -10.98 -15.18
N VAL A 327 15.89 -10.65 -14.02
CA VAL A 327 15.22 -9.80 -13.04
C VAL A 327 15.31 -8.36 -13.52
N LEU A 328 14.17 -7.77 -13.88
CA LEU A 328 14.13 -6.45 -14.52
C LEU A 328 14.21 -5.31 -13.51
N ILE A 329 13.51 -5.43 -12.39
CA ILE A 329 13.41 -4.40 -11.36
C ILE A 329 13.27 -5.08 -9.99
N VAL A 330 14.13 -4.68 -9.06
CA VAL A 330 13.94 -4.91 -7.62
C VAL A 330 14.12 -3.57 -6.95
N GLU A 331 13.03 -2.92 -6.56
CA GLU A 331 13.08 -1.61 -5.94
C GLU A 331 12.18 -1.52 -4.71
N LYS A 332 12.58 -0.65 -3.77
CA LYS A 332 11.66 -0.17 -2.75
C LYS A 332 10.93 1.03 -3.33
N PRO A 333 9.59 1.09 -3.29
CA PRO A 333 8.85 2.18 -3.91
C PRO A 333 9.15 3.52 -3.23
N TYR A 334 9.24 4.58 -4.05
CA TYR A 334 9.29 5.97 -3.56
C TYR A 334 7.97 6.41 -2.94
N GLY A 335 6.85 5.78 -3.25
CA GLY A 335 5.61 6.02 -2.56
C GLY A 335 4.64 4.88 -2.80
N SER A 336 3.81 4.60 -1.81
CA SER A 336 2.77 3.59 -1.90
C SER A 336 1.50 4.08 -1.22
N VAL A 337 0.37 3.65 -1.76
CA VAL A 337 -0.96 3.86 -1.17
C VAL A 337 -1.55 2.50 -0.85
N VAL A 338 -2.02 2.33 0.38
CA VAL A 338 -2.81 1.16 0.75
C VAL A 338 -4.22 1.38 0.22
N LEU A 339 -4.69 0.47 -0.63
CA LEU A 339 -6.06 0.54 -1.13
C LEU A 339 -7.06 0.36 0.03
N PRO A 340 -8.23 1.00 0.00
CA PRO A 340 -9.19 0.95 1.10
C PRO A 340 -9.53 -0.48 1.56
N GLU A 341 -9.62 -1.42 0.60
CA GLU A 341 -9.93 -2.83 0.84
C GLU A 341 -8.79 -3.59 1.55
N GLN A 342 -7.58 -3.04 1.53
CA GLN A 342 -6.37 -3.59 2.16
C GLN A 342 -5.99 -2.86 3.45
N GLY A 343 -6.74 -1.83 3.85
CA GLY A 343 -6.45 -1.02 5.02
C GLY A 343 -6.43 -1.81 6.32
N ASP A 344 -7.18 -2.93 6.40
CA ASP A 344 -7.31 -3.75 7.61
C ASP A 344 -6.10 -4.68 7.82
N THR A 345 -5.31 -4.90 6.77
CA THR A 345 -4.23 -5.89 6.74
C THR A 345 -2.85 -5.26 6.57
N HIS A 346 -2.77 -4.01 6.13
CA HIS A 346 -1.49 -3.35 5.82
C HIS A 346 -1.27 -2.09 6.65
N CYS A 347 -0.01 -1.86 7.01
CA CYS A 347 0.42 -0.58 7.54
C CYS A 347 0.40 0.47 6.42
N ASP A 348 -0.20 1.64 6.70
CA ASP A 348 -0.31 2.74 5.73
C ASP A 348 1.02 3.45 5.42
N TYR A 349 2.12 3.06 6.07
CA TYR A 349 3.48 3.54 5.80
C TYR A 349 4.35 2.52 5.09
N CYS A 350 4.78 1.49 5.82
CA CYS A 350 5.85 0.63 5.33
C CYS A 350 5.34 -0.40 4.31
N CYS A 351 4.02 -0.67 4.29
CA CYS A 351 3.42 -1.81 3.60
C CYS A 351 4.19 -3.14 3.84
N SER A 352 5.03 -3.19 4.88
CA SER A 352 6.01 -4.24 5.10
C SER A 352 5.33 -5.34 5.89
N CYS A 353 4.61 -6.18 5.15
CA CYS A 353 4.14 -7.44 5.69
C CYS A 353 5.35 -8.32 6.03
N GLN A 354 5.15 -9.29 6.93
CA GLN A 354 6.19 -10.25 7.30
C GLN A 354 6.88 -10.88 6.07
N PRO A 355 6.18 -11.25 4.97
CA PRO A 355 6.83 -11.68 3.74
C PRO A 355 7.89 -10.71 3.21
N CYS A 356 7.60 -9.41 3.15
CA CYS A 356 8.56 -8.40 2.68
C CYS A 356 9.72 -8.22 3.67
N ALA A 357 9.45 -8.22 4.97
CA ALA A 357 10.47 -8.01 6.01
C ALA A 357 11.44 -9.18 6.12
N GLU A 358 10.95 -10.41 5.95
CA GLU A 358 11.74 -11.64 6.00
C GLU A 358 12.23 -12.09 4.61
N ASN A 359 12.03 -11.27 3.58
CA ASN A 359 12.36 -11.56 2.18
C ASN A 359 11.92 -12.97 1.75
N TRP A 360 10.64 -13.27 1.96
CA TRP A 360 10.08 -14.57 1.61
C TRP A 360 10.21 -14.84 0.10
N PRO A 361 10.39 -16.11 -0.31
CA PRO A 361 10.46 -16.44 -1.73
C PRO A 361 9.15 -16.11 -2.44
N LEU A 362 9.20 -15.89 -3.76
CA LEU A 362 7.99 -15.73 -4.56
C LEU A 362 7.16 -17.02 -4.51
N PHE A 363 5.84 -16.89 -4.62
CA PHE A 363 4.92 -18.04 -4.55
C PHE A 363 5.30 -19.16 -5.54
N TYR A 364 5.70 -18.79 -6.75
CA TYR A 364 6.15 -19.73 -7.77
C TYR A 364 7.38 -20.54 -7.32
N ASP A 365 8.37 -19.87 -6.72
CA ASP A 365 9.58 -20.50 -6.22
C ASP A 365 9.29 -21.40 -5.02
N MET A 366 8.39 -20.98 -4.13
CA MET A 366 7.92 -21.79 -3.00
C MET A 366 7.29 -23.10 -3.46
N VAL A 367 6.44 -23.07 -4.49
CA VAL A 367 5.78 -24.26 -5.03
C VAL A 367 6.80 -25.18 -5.74
N GLN A 368 7.75 -24.62 -6.49
CA GLN A 368 8.79 -25.41 -7.15
C GLN A 368 9.73 -26.11 -6.17
N ASP A 369 10.17 -25.42 -5.12
CA ASP A 369 11.08 -25.98 -4.12
C ASP A 369 10.43 -27.13 -3.32
N LEU A 370 9.12 -27.05 -3.12
CA LEU A 370 8.31 -28.09 -2.49
C LEU A 370 8.12 -29.31 -3.40
N GLN A 371 7.82 -29.09 -4.69
CA GLN A 371 7.71 -30.17 -5.67
C GLN A 371 9.04 -30.94 -5.84
N ARG A 372 10.18 -30.25 -5.70
CA ARG A 372 11.52 -30.86 -5.76
C ARG A 372 11.99 -31.43 -4.42
N ARG A 373 11.22 -31.28 -3.33
CA ARG A 373 11.61 -31.61 -1.93
C ARG A 373 12.98 -31.06 -1.54
N ASN A 374 13.39 -29.93 -2.12
CA ASN A 374 14.74 -29.40 -1.91
C ASN A 374 14.89 -28.79 -0.51
N LYS A 375 13.82 -28.20 0.03
CA LYS A 375 13.81 -27.53 1.34
C LYS A 375 12.63 -28.03 2.19
N LEU A 376 12.89 -28.43 3.43
CA LEU A 376 11.84 -28.81 4.37
C LEU A 376 11.23 -27.56 5.03
N PRO A 377 9.97 -27.61 5.48
CA PRO A 377 9.34 -26.49 6.16
C PRO A 377 9.88 -26.30 7.58
N LYS A 378 9.78 -25.07 8.07
CA LYS A 378 9.91 -24.78 9.50
C LYS A 378 8.69 -25.35 10.23
N LEU A 379 8.91 -26.26 11.16
CA LEU A 379 7.86 -26.84 11.99
C LEU A 379 7.61 -25.99 13.24
N LYS A 380 6.42 -26.17 13.83
CA LYS A 380 6.04 -25.63 15.14
C LYS A 380 6.04 -26.71 16.19
N CYS A 381 6.21 -26.31 17.46
CA CYS A 381 6.16 -27.21 18.59
C CYS A 381 4.76 -27.82 18.75
N ARG A 382 4.68 -29.14 18.93
CA ARG A 382 3.41 -29.86 19.13
C ARG A 382 2.63 -29.45 20.38
N GLN A 383 3.30 -28.82 21.35
CA GLN A 383 2.69 -28.44 22.63
C GLN A 383 2.40 -26.95 22.72
N CYS A 384 3.39 -26.09 22.43
CA CYS A 384 3.26 -24.64 22.61
C CYS A 384 3.16 -23.85 21.30
N PHE A 385 3.19 -24.54 20.14
CA PHE A 385 3.13 -23.95 18.80
C PHE A 385 4.23 -22.93 18.47
N SER A 386 5.24 -22.77 19.34
CA SER A 386 6.43 -21.97 19.05
C SER A 386 7.20 -22.57 17.88
N VAL A 387 7.76 -21.71 17.03
CA VAL A 387 8.59 -22.14 15.89
C VAL A 387 9.78 -22.94 16.38
N LEU A 388 10.15 -23.98 15.64
CA LEU A 388 11.31 -24.84 15.89
C LEU A 388 12.43 -24.51 14.89
N PRO A 389 13.35 -23.59 15.23
CA PRO A 389 14.43 -23.18 14.32
C PRO A 389 15.35 -24.37 14.03
N GLY A 390 15.66 -24.63 12.76
CA GLY A 390 16.48 -25.77 12.34
C GLY A 390 15.70 -27.04 11.99
N SER A 391 14.37 -27.05 12.14
CA SER A 391 13.52 -28.18 11.71
C SER A 391 13.52 -28.42 10.19
N GLU A 392 14.04 -27.46 9.44
CA GLU A 392 14.29 -27.51 7.99
C GLU A 392 15.46 -28.44 7.61
N ASP A 393 16.29 -28.84 8.58
CA ASP A 393 17.39 -29.78 8.35
C ASP A 393 16.87 -31.21 8.16
N LYS A 394 17.17 -31.80 7.00
CA LYS A 394 16.76 -33.17 6.62
C LYS A 394 17.39 -34.24 7.49
N VAL A 395 18.58 -34.00 8.03
CA VAL A 395 19.32 -34.98 8.85
C VAL A 395 18.77 -35.03 10.27
N LEU A 396 18.15 -33.93 10.72
CA LEU A 396 17.62 -33.81 12.07
C LEU A 396 16.26 -34.52 12.21
N ASN A 397 16.18 -35.48 13.13
CA ASN A 397 14.97 -36.26 13.42
C ASN A 397 14.35 -35.97 14.79
N LYS A 398 15.12 -35.44 15.73
CA LYS A 398 14.65 -35.07 17.07
C LYS A 398 15.04 -33.64 17.38
N MET A 399 14.14 -32.91 18.04
CA MET A 399 14.40 -31.55 18.49
C MET A 399 13.70 -31.27 19.82
N LYS A 400 14.42 -30.57 20.70
CA LYS A 400 13.86 -30.00 21.93
C LYS A 400 13.38 -28.59 21.69
N CYS A 401 12.15 -28.28 22.09
CA CYS A 401 11.61 -26.94 21.99
C CYS A 401 12.34 -25.99 22.94
N ALA A 402 12.87 -24.88 22.42
CA ALA A 402 13.52 -23.85 23.24
C ALA A 402 12.54 -23.10 24.17
N ALA A 403 11.25 -23.05 23.82
CA ALA A 403 10.25 -22.31 24.58
C ALA A 403 9.65 -23.11 25.74
N CYS A 404 9.21 -24.36 25.50
CA CYS A 404 8.54 -25.18 26.52
C CYS A 404 9.35 -26.41 26.96
N GLY A 405 10.52 -26.66 26.37
CA GLY A 405 11.37 -27.79 26.70
C GLY A 405 10.93 -29.14 26.14
N GLU A 406 9.81 -29.20 25.41
CA GLU A 406 9.25 -30.47 24.90
C GLU A 406 10.15 -31.12 23.85
N GLU A 407 10.41 -32.41 24.01
CA GLU A 407 11.14 -33.21 23.02
C GLU A 407 10.19 -33.80 21.96
N GLN A 408 10.61 -33.70 20.70
CA GLN A 408 9.72 -33.96 19.57
C GLN A 408 10.45 -34.75 18.49
N GLU A 409 9.75 -35.72 17.92
CA GLU A 409 10.23 -36.44 16.73
C GLU A 409 9.70 -35.72 15.47
N LEU A 410 10.61 -35.05 14.77
CA LEU A 410 10.29 -34.23 13.59
C LEU A 410 9.71 -35.08 12.45
N GLN A 411 10.12 -36.35 12.35
CA GLN A 411 9.60 -37.26 11.34
C GLN A 411 8.09 -37.51 11.46
N VAL A 412 7.57 -37.60 12.69
CA VAL A 412 6.13 -37.76 12.93
C VAL A 412 5.37 -36.54 12.43
N GLN A 413 5.88 -35.35 12.72
CA GLN A 413 5.29 -34.09 12.25
C GLN A 413 5.36 -33.96 10.72
N ARG A 414 6.46 -34.39 10.10
CA ARG A 414 6.61 -34.40 8.63
C ARG A 414 5.60 -35.34 7.97
N THR A 415 5.43 -36.56 8.47
CA THR A 415 4.43 -37.50 7.95
C THR A 415 2.99 -36.99 8.12
N GLN A 416 2.70 -36.31 9.24
CA GLN A 416 1.40 -35.63 9.41
C GLN A 416 1.21 -34.52 8.38
N LEU A 417 2.26 -33.75 8.08
CA LEU A 417 2.22 -32.68 7.10
C LEU A 417 2.02 -33.22 5.68
N ASP A 418 2.73 -34.29 5.31
CA ASP A 418 2.59 -34.95 4.00
C ASP A 418 1.13 -35.36 3.75
N SER A 419 0.48 -35.98 4.75
CA SER A 419 -0.94 -36.35 4.66
C SER A 419 -1.86 -35.14 4.48
N ILE A 420 -1.55 -33.99 5.10
CA ILE A 420 -2.34 -32.77 4.92
C ILE A 420 -2.12 -32.20 3.52
N VAL A 421 -0.88 -32.20 3.04
CA VAL A 421 -0.53 -31.71 1.70
C VAL A 421 -1.23 -32.53 0.61
N ASP A 422 -1.28 -33.85 0.74
CA ASP A 422 -2.00 -34.71 -0.21
C ASP A 422 -3.50 -34.39 -0.25
N GLU A 423 -4.12 -34.11 0.90
CA GLU A 423 -5.53 -33.71 0.99
C GLU A 423 -5.74 -32.32 0.36
N VAL A 424 -4.87 -31.35 0.67
CA VAL A 424 -4.90 -30.01 0.05
C VAL A 424 -4.78 -30.11 -1.46
N PHE A 425 -3.79 -30.84 -1.97
CA PHE A 425 -3.57 -30.99 -3.41
C PHE A 425 -4.81 -31.58 -4.10
N THR A 426 -5.36 -32.65 -3.52
CA THR A 426 -6.58 -33.30 -4.02
C THR A 426 -7.75 -32.32 -4.07
N LYS A 427 -8.00 -31.60 -2.97
CA LYS A 427 -9.14 -30.69 -2.86
C LYS A 427 -8.99 -29.42 -3.70
N VAL A 428 -7.79 -28.86 -3.79
CA VAL A 428 -7.49 -27.75 -4.72
C VAL A 428 -7.79 -28.17 -6.16
N GLY A 429 -7.43 -29.40 -6.56
CA GLY A 429 -7.78 -29.94 -7.89
C GLY A 429 -9.29 -29.98 -8.15
N VAL A 430 -10.08 -30.37 -7.15
CA VAL A 430 -11.57 -30.40 -7.22
C VAL A 430 -12.17 -28.98 -7.25
N VAL A 431 -11.58 -28.02 -6.54
CA VAL A 431 -12.01 -26.61 -6.60
C VAL A 431 -11.85 -26.04 -8.00
N VAL A 432 -10.76 -26.38 -8.70
CA VAL A 432 -10.53 -25.94 -10.08
C VAL A 432 -11.59 -26.48 -11.05
N THR A 433 -12.20 -27.63 -10.75
CA THR A 433 -13.31 -28.18 -11.56
C THR A 433 -14.68 -27.60 -11.19
N GLY A 434 -14.75 -26.68 -10.22
CA GLY A 434 -15.97 -25.96 -9.83
C GLY A 434 -16.77 -26.61 -8.69
N GLU A 435 -16.32 -27.74 -8.14
CA GLU A 435 -16.99 -28.45 -7.05
C GLU A 435 -16.50 -27.95 -5.68
N VAL A 436 -17.13 -26.89 -5.17
CA VAL A 436 -16.64 -26.16 -3.98
C VAL A 436 -17.26 -26.61 -2.64
N GLU A 437 -18.50 -27.07 -2.63
CA GLU A 437 -19.26 -27.37 -1.40
C GLU A 437 -18.65 -28.50 -0.56
N SER A 438 -18.14 -29.55 -1.23
CA SER A 438 -17.48 -30.69 -0.58
C SER A 438 -15.99 -30.45 -0.29
N SER A 439 -15.42 -29.38 -0.86
CA SER A 439 -14.00 -29.05 -0.80
C SER A 439 -13.69 -28.04 0.30
N LEU A 440 -14.56 -27.06 0.52
CA LEU A 440 -14.37 -25.99 1.50
C LEU A 440 -14.14 -26.52 2.94
N PRO A 441 -15.01 -27.38 3.52
CA PRO A 441 -14.79 -27.87 4.89
C PRO A 441 -13.52 -28.71 5.05
N ALA A 442 -13.07 -29.37 3.98
CA ALA A 442 -11.84 -30.16 4.01
C ALA A 442 -10.60 -29.25 3.97
N LEU A 443 -10.62 -28.22 3.13
CA LEU A 443 -9.54 -27.24 3.05
C LEU A 443 -9.41 -26.43 4.35
N GLU A 444 -10.51 -26.03 4.99
CA GLU A 444 -10.48 -25.34 6.28
C GLU A 444 -9.82 -26.19 7.37
N ARG A 445 -10.21 -27.47 7.49
CA ARG A 445 -9.54 -28.41 8.41
C ARG A 445 -8.06 -28.58 8.09
N CYS A 446 -7.68 -28.62 6.80
CA CYS A 446 -6.28 -28.70 6.41
C CYS A 446 -5.52 -27.44 6.85
N LEU A 447 -6.09 -26.25 6.65
CA LEU A 447 -5.48 -24.98 7.03
C LEU A 447 -5.26 -24.88 8.54
N GLU A 448 -6.27 -25.21 9.35
CA GLU A 448 -6.17 -25.24 10.82
C GLU A 448 -5.07 -26.19 11.32
N ARG A 449 -4.96 -27.37 10.69
CA ARG A 449 -3.92 -28.35 11.03
C ARG A 449 -2.54 -27.86 10.63
N MET A 450 -2.37 -27.29 9.43
CA MET A 450 -1.10 -26.71 9.01
C MET A 450 -0.69 -25.52 9.88
N GLU A 451 -1.64 -24.71 10.35
CA GLU A 451 -1.36 -23.57 11.22
C GLU A 451 -0.69 -24.00 12.53
N LYS A 452 -1.09 -25.15 13.07
CA LYS A 452 -0.48 -25.74 14.28
C LYS A 452 0.86 -26.42 14.01
N LEU A 453 1.11 -26.84 12.77
CA LEU A 453 2.22 -27.73 12.41
C LEU A 453 3.40 -27.01 11.75
N VAL A 454 3.15 -25.98 10.94
CA VAL A 454 4.15 -25.31 10.10
C VAL A 454 4.21 -23.81 10.39
N ALA A 455 5.41 -23.25 10.31
CA ALA A 455 5.65 -21.82 10.24
C ALA A 455 5.83 -21.40 8.79
N ARG A 456 5.26 -20.25 8.43
CA ARG A 456 5.39 -19.66 7.09
C ARG A 456 6.80 -19.06 6.90
N PRO A 457 7.32 -18.95 5.65
CA PRO A 457 6.66 -19.25 4.37
C PRO A 457 6.49 -20.75 4.09
N TYR A 458 5.36 -21.16 3.52
CA TYR A 458 5.13 -22.54 3.07
C TYR A 458 4.07 -22.60 1.96
N GLY A 459 4.48 -22.93 0.73
CA GLY A 459 3.63 -22.82 -0.46
C GLY A 459 2.29 -23.56 -0.37
N TYR A 460 2.23 -24.77 0.18
CA TYR A 460 0.96 -25.50 0.33
C TYR A 460 -0.01 -24.85 1.33
N TYR A 461 0.52 -24.12 2.33
CA TYR A 461 -0.30 -23.30 3.22
C TYR A 461 -1.00 -22.20 2.41
N ASP A 462 -0.23 -21.48 1.59
CA ASP A 462 -0.74 -20.39 0.76
C ASP A 462 -1.71 -20.91 -0.33
N SER A 463 -1.42 -22.06 -0.95
CA SER A 463 -2.33 -22.72 -1.92
C SER A 463 -3.66 -23.12 -1.29
N CYS A 464 -3.64 -23.64 -0.06
CA CYS A 464 -4.85 -24.00 0.67
C CYS A 464 -5.70 -22.75 0.98
N GLN A 465 -5.07 -21.67 1.46
CA GLN A 465 -5.76 -20.39 1.69
C GLN A 465 -6.39 -19.86 0.40
N GLU A 466 -5.68 -19.92 -0.72
CA GLU A 466 -6.19 -19.42 -1.99
C GLU A 466 -7.38 -20.24 -2.51
N ALA A 467 -7.34 -21.56 -2.38
CA ALA A 467 -8.48 -22.40 -2.73
C ALA A 467 -9.70 -22.16 -1.84
N ILE A 468 -9.51 -21.90 -0.53
CA ILE A 468 -10.60 -21.50 0.37
C ILE A 468 -11.22 -20.18 -0.08
N LYS A 469 -10.42 -19.17 -0.45
CA LYS A 469 -10.94 -17.91 -0.99
C LYS A 469 -11.73 -18.13 -2.28
N GLN A 470 -11.27 -19.00 -3.18
CA GLN A 470 -12.00 -19.34 -4.40
C GLN A 470 -13.33 -20.03 -4.09
N CYS A 471 -13.36 -20.98 -3.15
CA CYS A 471 -14.60 -21.58 -2.67
C CYS A 471 -15.57 -20.52 -2.15
N TYR A 472 -15.12 -19.63 -1.26
CA TYR A 472 -15.95 -18.54 -0.75
C TYR A 472 -16.38 -17.56 -1.83
N GLY A 473 -15.53 -17.28 -2.83
CA GLY A 473 -15.86 -16.45 -3.98
C GLY A 473 -16.95 -17.09 -4.86
N ILE A 474 -16.93 -18.41 -5.03
CA ILE A 474 -17.94 -19.16 -5.79
C ILE A 474 -19.25 -19.27 -5.00
N VAL A 475 -19.20 -19.62 -3.71
CA VAL A 475 -20.39 -19.72 -2.84
C VAL A 475 -21.02 -18.34 -2.59
N GLY A 476 -20.20 -17.30 -2.46
CA GLY A 476 -20.64 -15.92 -2.16
C GLY A 476 -21.15 -15.12 -3.37
N ASN A 477 -20.94 -15.58 -4.61
CA ASN A 477 -21.42 -14.91 -5.83
C ASN A 477 -22.80 -15.39 -6.33
N CYS A 478 -23.47 -16.29 -5.61
CA CYS A 478 -24.77 -16.81 -6.00
C CYS A 478 -25.89 -16.09 -5.23
N TYR A 479 -26.57 -15.15 -5.89
CA TYR A 479 -27.90 -14.69 -5.45
C TYR A 479 -28.93 -15.75 -5.85
N GLU A 480 -29.32 -16.63 -4.94
CA GLU A 480 -30.47 -17.50 -5.16
C GLU A 480 -31.75 -16.64 -5.13
N ARG A 481 -32.35 -16.40 -6.31
CA ARG A 481 -33.75 -15.97 -6.36
C ARG A 481 -34.59 -17.12 -5.79
N THR A 482 -35.05 -16.98 -4.55
CA THR A 482 -36.16 -17.78 -4.04
C THR A 482 -37.35 -17.57 -4.98
N THR A 483 -37.67 -18.57 -5.79
CA THR A 483 -38.93 -18.64 -6.52
C THR A 483 -40.02 -18.96 -5.51
N SER A 484 -40.65 -17.90 -4.98
CA SER A 484 -41.95 -17.97 -4.29
C SER A 484 -43.08 -17.96 -5.29
#